data_AF-A0A7Z0TMB2-F1
#
_entry.id   AF-A0A7Z0TMB2-F1
#
_cell.length_a   1.000
_cell.length_b   1.000
_cell.length_c   1.000
_cell.angle_alpha   90.00
_cell.angle_beta   90.00
_cell.angle_gamma   90.00
#
_symmetry.space_group_name_H-M   'P 1'
#
loop_
_entity.id
_entity.type
_entity.pdbx_description
1 polymer ?
#
loop_
_entity_poly.entity_id
_entity_poly.type
_entity_poly.pdbx_seq_one_letter_code
_entity_poly.pdbx_strand_id
1 'polypeptide(L)'
;MLPALKPRKPHLYGPDNPPPGKGRLKGSVNRVTRDLKAGIIDAAVALGADGAGTGGLQGYLMWLGRGHPKAFAGLLSKMLPLQVSNEGLASATIGTVNVISVPVDHYLSAEDVERLSAPGLAFEHEPQIEQPEPPIEPPIAQHAGDEVPRERRFVPRPPRTPGWA
;
A
#
# COMPACT_ATOMS: atom_id res chain seq x y z
N MET A 1 -19.01 0.40 -51.28
CA MET A 1 -18.25 0.87 -50.12
C MET A 1 -18.45 -0.12 -48.98
N LEU A 2 -17.41 -0.80 -48.51
CA LEU A 2 -17.51 -1.72 -47.37
C LEU A 2 -17.65 -0.91 -46.07
N PRO A 3 -18.54 -1.30 -45.15
CA PRO A 3 -18.69 -0.62 -43.87
C PRO A 3 -17.44 -0.81 -43.01
N ALA A 4 -16.99 0.26 -42.35
CA ALA A 4 -15.81 0.25 -41.50
C ALA A 4 -15.99 -0.76 -40.34
N LEU A 5 -15.12 -1.78 -40.29
CA LEU A 5 -15.12 -2.78 -39.23
C LEU A 5 -14.77 -2.12 -37.89
N LYS A 6 -15.61 -2.34 -36.89
CA LYS A 6 -15.36 -1.89 -35.52
C LYS A 6 -14.09 -2.58 -34.99
N PRO A 7 -13.13 -1.84 -34.41
CA PRO A 7 -11.89 -2.47 -33.93
C PRO A 7 -12.21 -3.51 -32.85
N ARG A 8 -11.53 -4.65 -32.92
CA ARG A 8 -11.71 -5.77 -31.97
C ARG A 8 -11.25 -5.32 -30.58
N LYS A 9 -11.97 -5.74 -29.53
CA LYS A 9 -11.53 -5.50 -28.15
C LYS A 9 -10.20 -6.23 -27.94
N PRO A 10 -9.18 -5.59 -27.35
CA PRO A 10 -7.92 -6.29 -27.05
C PRO A 10 -8.22 -7.46 -26.10
N HIS A 11 -7.69 -8.63 -26.45
CA HIS A 11 -7.80 -9.84 -25.65
C HIS A 11 -6.85 -9.75 -24.43
N LEU A 12 -7.19 -10.41 -23.31
CA LEU A 12 -6.35 -10.43 -22.10
C LEU A 12 -4.91 -10.92 -22.36
N TYR A 13 -4.71 -11.73 -23.40
CA TYR A 13 -3.42 -12.14 -23.93
C TYR A 13 -3.46 -12.04 -25.45
N GLY A 14 -2.43 -11.41 -26.04
CA GLY A 14 -2.29 -11.25 -27.48
C GLY A 14 -1.22 -10.20 -27.84
N PRO A 15 -0.73 -10.20 -29.08
CA PRO A 15 0.30 -9.27 -29.55
C PRO A 15 -0.16 -7.79 -29.51
N ASP A 16 -1.47 -7.54 -29.49
CA ASP A 16 -2.06 -6.21 -29.36
C ASP A 16 -2.17 -5.71 -27.89
N ASN A 17 -1.85 -6.55 -26.90
CA ASN A 17 -1.89 -6.16 -25.49
C ASN A 17 -0.57 -5.47 -25.10
N PRO A 18 -0.58 -4.43 -24.24
CA PRO A 18 0.67 -3.82 -23.79
C PRO A 18 1.56 -4.87 -23.13
N PRO A 19 2.90 -4.81 -23.34
CA PRO A 19 3.83 -5.75 -22.75
C PRO A 19 3.65 -5.83 -21.22
N PRO A 20 3.76 -7.03 -20.62
CA PRO A 20 3.73 -7.16 -19.16
C PRO A 20 4.78 -6.23 -18.54
N GLY A 21 4.39 -5.50 -17.49
CA GLY A 21 5.25 -4.51 -16.81
C GLY A 21 5.05 -3.06 -17.25
N LYS A 22 4.47 -2.80 -18.43
CA LYS A 22 3.90 -1.48 -18.73
C LYS A 22 2.59 -1.38 -17.98
N GLY A 23 2.63 -0.74 -16.81
CA GLY A 23 1.47 -0.46 -15.99
C GLY A 23 0.34 0.22 -16.77
N ARG A 24 -0.76 0.51 -16.07
CA ARG A 24 -1.97 1.09 -16.66
C ARG A 24 -1.67 2.21 -17.67
N LEU A 25 -2.21 2.08 -18.88
CA LEU A 25 -2.00 3.02 -20.00
C LEU A 25 -2.25 4.47 -19.55
N LYS A 26 -1.31 5.37 -19.85
CA LYS A 26 -1.38 6.80 -19.51
C LYS A 26 -2.64 7.41 -20.12
N GLY A 27 -3.46 8.06 -19.29
CA GLY A 27 -4.73 8.66 -19.70
C GLY A 27 -5.94 7.71 -19.71
N SER A 28 -5.77 6.45 -19.30
CA SER A 28 -6.92 5.55 -19.15
C SER A 28 -7.89 6.06 -18.07
N VAL A 29 -9.19 5.97 -18.35
CA VAL A 29 -10.24 6.45 -17.45
C VAL A 29 -10.38 5.53 -16.23
N ASN A 30 -10.58 6.10 -15.04
CA ASN A 30 -10.84 5.31 -13.83
C ASN A 30 -12.20 4.62 -13.95
N ARG A 31 -12.27 3.31 -13.70
CA ARG A 31 -13.55 2.58 -13.65
C ARG A 31 -14.52 3.16 -12.62
N VAL A 32 -13.98 3.68 -11.52
CA VAL A 32 -14.71 4.40 -10.48
C VAL A 32 -13.99 5.72 -10.25
N THR A 33 -14.70 6.84 -10.44
CA THR A 33 -14.16 8.19 -10.29
C THR A 33 -13.75 8.47 -8.84
N ARG A 34 -12.86 9.44 -8.64
CA ARG A 34 -12.38 9.81 -7.31
C ARG A 34 -13.54 10.30 -6.44
N ASP A 35 -14.37 11.18 -6.98
CA ASP A 35 -15.47 11.83 -6.25
C ASP A 35 -16.51 10.81 -5.81
N LEU A 36 -16.78 9.79 -6.63
CA LEU A 36 -17.67 8.70 -6.25
C LEU A 36 -17.10 7.88 -5.08
N LYS A 37 -15.80 7.58 -5.09
CA LYS A 37 -15.18 6.86 -3.95
C LYS A 37 -15.23 7.70 -2.68
N ALA A 38 -14.93 9.00 -2.77
CA ALA A 38 -15.00 9.92 -1.64
C ALA A 38 -16.43 9.98 -1.08
N GLY A 39 -17.44 10.20 -1.93
CA GLY A 39 -18.83 10.26 -1.51
C GLY A 39 -19.33 8.97 -0.86
N ILE A 40 -18.89 7.79 -1.32
CA ILE A 40 -19.23 6.51 -0.68
C ILE A 40 -18.63 6.42 0.73
N ILE A 41 -17.40 6.87 0.92
CA ILE A 41 -16.73 6.86 2.23
C ILE A 41 -17.41 7.87 3.17
N ASP A 42 -17.70 9.07 2.69
CA ASP A 42 -18.37 10.11 3.47
C ASP A 42 -19.77 9.68 3.90
N ALA A 43 -20.53 9.03 3.00
CA ALA A 43 -21.83 8.46 3.33
C ALA A 43 -21.72 7.34 4.38
N ALA A 44 -20.71 6.49 4.29
CA ALA A 44 -20.47 5.45 5.30
C ALA A 44 -20.12 6.04 6.68
N VAL A 45 -19.31 7.11 6.70
CA VAL A 45 -19.00 7.86 7.94
C VAL A 45 -20.27 8.47 8.54
N ALA A 46 -21.12 9.10 7.71
CA ALA A 46 -22.36 9.71 8.15
C ALA A 46 -23.38 8.68 8.67
N LEU A 47 -23.39 7.46 8.12
CA LEU A 47 -24.28 6.40 8.61
C LEU A 47 -23.83 5.92 10.01
N GLY A 48 -22.55 5.62 10.21
CA GLY A 48 -22.07 5.09 11.49
C GLY A 48 -22.73 3.76 11.87
N ALA A 49 -22.72 3.43 13.16
CA ALA A 49 -23.31 2.19 13.67
C ALA A 49 -24.86 2.20 13.70
N ASP A 50 -25.45 3.37 13.96
CA ASP A 50 -26.89 3.51 14.25
C ASP A 50 -27.65 4.38 13.24
N GLY A 51 -27.00 4.80 12.15
CA GLY A 51 -27.58 5.73 11.16
C GLY A 51 -27.41 7.21 11.50
N ALA A 52 -26.84 7.54 12.68
CA ALA A 52 -26.60 8.91 13.15
C ALA A 52 -25.11 9.30 13.19
N GLY A 53 -24.23 8.53 12.55
CA GLY A 53 -22.79 8.79 12.52
C GLY A 53 -22.04 8.31 13.76
N THR A 54 -22.67 7.55 14.66
CA THR A 54 -22.02 6.98 15.85
C THR A 54 -20.83 6.11 15.45
N GLY A 55 -19.63 6.47 15.90
CA GLY A 55 -18.39 5.74 15.60
C GLY A 55 -17.90 5.88 14.15
N GLY A 56 -18.50 6.75 13.34
CA GLY A 56 -18.09 7.04 11.97
C GLY A 56 -17.93 5.78 11.10
N LEU A 57 -16.85 5.73 10.31
CA LEU A 57 -16.59 4.60 9.42
C LEU A 57 -16.41 3.27 10.18
N GLN A 58 -15.79 3.31 11.37
CA GLN A 58 -15.60 2.10 12.18
C GLN A 58 -16.94 1.57 12.69
N GLY A 59 -17.83 2.46 13.15
CA GLY A 59 -19.19 2.12 13.55
C GLY A 59 -19.97 1.47 12.42
N TYR A 60 -19.88 2.02 11.20
CA TYR A 60 -20.50 1.44 10.01
C TYR A 60 -19.97 0.04 9.70
N LEU A 61 -18.65 -0.17 9.79
CA LEU A 61 -18.03 -1.48 9.56
C LEU A 61 -18.44 -2.51 10.62
N MET A 62 -18.58 -2.10 11.88
CA MET A 62 -19.09 -2.99 12.95
C MET A 62 -20.55 -3.37 12.73
N TRP A 63 -21.39 -2.41 12.33
CA TRP A 63 -22.78 -2.67 11.95
C TRP A 63 -22.86 -3.65 10.76
N LEU A 64 -22.04 -3.43 9.72
CA LEU A 64 -21.96 -4.30 8.55
C LEU A 64 -21.50 -5.72 8.90
N GLY A 65 -20.54 -5.86 9.81
CA GLY A 65 -20.07 -7.16 10.29
C GLY A 65 -21.15 -7.97 11.00
N ARG A 66 -22.07 -7.30 11.71
CA ARG A 66 -23.21 -7.94 12.40
C ARG A 66 -24.34 -8.32 11.43
N GLY A 67 -24.71 -7.42 10.50
CA GLY A 67 -25.85 -7.64 9.59
C GLY A 67 -25.52 -8.44 8.34
N HIS A 68 -24.31 -8.27 7.79
CA HIS A 68 -23.89 -8.85 6.51
C HIS A 68 -22.46 -9.40 6.57
N PRO A 69 -22.24 -10.51 7.30
CA PRO A 69 -20.90 -11.09 7.49
C PRO A 69 -20.23 -11.48 6.17
N LYS A 70 -20.99 -11.88 5.14
CA LYS A 70 -20.45 -12.19 3.81
C LYS A 70 -19.81 -10.98 3.12
N ALA A 71 -20.44 -9.80 3.23
CA ALA A 71 -19.90 -8.57 2.67
C ALA A 71 -18.64 -8.13 3.43
N PHE A 72 -18.67 -8.25 4.76
CA PHE A 72 -17.55 -7.94 5.63
C PHE A 72 -16.34 -8.87 5.39
N ALA A 73 -16.57 -10.17 5.27
CA ALA A 73 -15.55 -11.15 4.90
C ALA A 73 -14.91 -10.81 3.54
N GLY A 74 -15.71 -10.38 2.55
CA GLY A 74 -15.22 -9.95 1.25
C GLY A 74 -14.36 -8.67 1.28
N LEU A 75 -14.50 -7.83 2.31
CA LEU A 75 -13.61 -6.69 2.56
C LEU A 75 -12.30 -7.17 3.22
N LEU A 76 -12.39 -8.03 4.23
CA LEU A 76 -11.22 -8.64 4.88
C LEU A 76 -10.33 -9.38 3.89
N SER A 77 -10.91 -10.17 2.98
CA SER A 77 -10.16 -10.87 1.93
C SER A 77 -9.39 -9.93 0.99
N LYS A 78 -9.81 -8.66 0.84
CA LYS A 78 -9.07 -7.67 0.05
C LYS A 78 -8.03 -6.91 0.88
N MET A 79 -8.26 -6.77 2.18
CA MET A 79 -7.34 -6.08 3.08
C MET A 79 -6.15 -6.96 3.47
N LEU A 80 -6.37 -8.26 3.73
CA LEU A 80 -5.30 -9.17 4.15
C LEU A 80 -4.14 -9.26 3.15
N PRO A 81 -4.37 -9.42 1.83
CA PRO A 81 -3.28 -9.40 0.86
C PRO A 81 -2.53 -8.07 0.87
N LEU A 82 -3.21 -6.94 1.05
CA LEU A 82 -2.55 -5.62 1.09
C LEU A 82 -1.63 -5.47 2.31
N GLN A 83 -1.92 -6.17 3.42
CA GLN A 83 -1.09 -6.15 4.63
C GLN A 83 0.13 -7.08 4.54
N VAL A 84 0.04 -8.16 3.76
CA VAL A 84 1.11 -9.17 3.60
C VAL A 84 1.99 -8.89 2.37
N SER A 85 1.60 -7.97 1.48
CA SER A 85 2.23 -7.81 0.16
C SER A 85 3.28 -6.71 0.04
N ASN A 86 3.93 -6.30 1.12
CA ASN A 86 5.21 -5.57 0.99
C ASN A 86 6.43 -6.42 1.37
N GLU A 87 6.25 -7.51 2.12
CA GLU A 87 7.23 -8.60 2.24
C GLU A 87 6.62 -9.91 1.71
N GLY A 88 6.57 -10.08 0.38
CA GLY A 88 6.85 -11.42 -0.16
C GLY A 88 5.73 -12.29 -0.76
N LEU A 89 4.47 -11.88 -0.95
CA LEU A 89 3.47 -12.82 -1.51
C LEU A 89 2.63 -12.41 -2.74
N ALA A 90 2.48 -11.13 -3.09
CA ALA A 90 1.74 -10.75 -4.31
C ALA A 90 2.59 -10.70 -5.60
N SER A 91 3.91 -10.68 -5.44
CA SER A 91 4.87 -10.89 -6.51
C SER A 91 5.76 -12.04 -6.07
N ALA A 92 5.34 -13.27 -6.32
CA ALA A 92 6.27 -14.39 -6.42
C ALA A 92 7.15 -14.18 -7.66
N THR A 93 7.91 -13.08 -7.64
CA THR A 93 9.07 -12.86 -8.48
C THR A 93 10.06 -13.87 -7.95
N ILE A 94 10.22 -14.95 -8.69
CA ILE A 94 11.16 -16.06 -8.43
C ILE A 94 12.41 -15.52 -7.72
N GLY A 95 12.58 -15.89 -6.45
CA GLY A 95 13.57 -15.26 -5.55
C GLY A 95 15.01 -15.54 -5.98
N THR A 96 15.30 -16.73 -6.48
CA THR A 96 16.58 -17.11 -7.09
C THR A 96 16.36 -18.34 -7.98
N VAL A 97 16.99 -18.35 -9.16
CA VAL A 97 17.10 -19.56 -10.00
C VAL A 97 18.55 -20.02 -9.94
N ASN A 98 18.80 -21.17 -9.31
CA ASN A 98 20.12 -21.79 -9.30
C ASN A 98 20.26 -22.72 -10.52
N VAL A 99 20.95 -22.27 -11.56
CA VAL A 99 21.19 -23.08 -12.77
C VAL A 99 22.50 -23.84 -12.58
N ILE A 100 22.38 -25.17 -12.43
CA ILE A 100 23.54 -26.08 -12.28
C ILE A 100 23.75 -26.78 -13.62
N SER A 101 24.91 -26.57 -14.24
CA SER A 101 25.30 -27.29 -15.47
C SER A 101 25.72 -28.70 -15.12
N VAL A 102 24.96 -29.68 -15.60
CA VAL A 102 25.23 -31.10 -15.41
C VAL A 102 25.60 -31.71 -16.77
N PRO A 103 26.69 -32.49 -16.89
CA PRO A 103 27.03 -33.17 -18.13
C PRO A 103 25.90 -34.11 -18.56
N VAL A 104 25.72 -34.25 -19.88
CA VAL A 104 24.71 -35.14 -20.47
C VAL A 104 24.97 -36.58 -19.97
N ASP A 105 23.90 -37.28 -19.59
CA ASP A 105 23.89 -38.59 -18.91
C ASP A 105 24.22 -38.61 -17.41
N HIS A 106 24.32 -37.45 -16.77
CA HIS A 106 24.38 -37.36 -15.31
C HIS A 106 23.09 -36.76 -14.74
N TYR A 107 22.50 -37.45 -13.76
CA TYR A 107 21.31 -36.98 -13.05
C TYR A 107 21.70 -36.70 -11.61
N LEU A 108 21.34 -35.53 -11.10
CA LEU A 108 21.51 -35.23 -9.69
C LEU A 108 20.55 -36.10 -8.89
N SER A 109 21.07 -36.87 -7.93
CA SER A 109 20.22 -37.53 -6.94
C SER A 109 19.64 -36.48 -5.99
N ALA A 110 18.55 -36.81 -5.28
CA ALA A 110 17.95 -35.90 -4.31
C ALA A 110 18.96 -35.42 -3.25
N GLU A 111 19.90 -36.29 -2.86
CA GLU A 111 20.99 -35.98 -1.93
C GLU A 111 22.03 -35.02 -2.54
N ASP A 112 22.31 -35.13 -3.85
CA ASP A 112 23.24 -34.23 -4.54
C ASP A 112 22.63 -32.84 -4.73
N VAL A 113 21.32 -32.75 -4.99
CA VAL A 113 20.59 -31.48 -5.04
C VAL A 113 20.64 -30.79 -3.67
N GLU A 114 20.49 -31.53 -2.58
CA GLU A 114 20.51 -30.99 -1.22
C GLU A 114 21.91 -30.48 -0.81
N ARG A 115 22.97 -31.22 -1.17
CA ARG A 115 24.36 -30.77 -0.96
C ARG A 115 24.70 -29.51 -1.76
N LEU A 116 24.19 -29.39 -2.98
CA LEU A 116 24.37 -28.21 -3.83
C LEU A 116 23.45 -27.04 -3.43
N SER A 117 22.39 -27.32 -2.69
CA SER A 117 21.46 -26.34 -2.12
C SER A 117 21.88 -25.85 -0.73
N ALA A 118 22.93 -26.42 -0.13
CA ALA A 118 23.41 -25.99 1.18
C ALA A 118 23.92 -24.53 1.11
N PRO A 119 23.44 -23.63 1.98
CA PRO A 119 23.79 -22.22 1.93
C PRO A 119 25.21 -22.02 2.47
N GLY A 120 26.21 -22.02 1.58
CA GLY A 120 27.60 -21.66 1.88
C GLY A 120 27.86 -20.15 1.97
N LEU A 121 26.82 -19.32 2.08
CA LEU A 121 26.91 -17.89 2.38
C LEU A 121 25.73 -17.52 3.28
N ALA A 122 25.77 -18.04 4.51
CA ALA A 122 25.02 -17.43 5.59
C ALA A 122 25.59 -16.02 5.79
N PHE A 123 24.84 -14.99 5.41
CA PHE A 123 24.96 -13.72 6.13
C PHE A 123 24.49 -14.05 7.54
N GLU A 124 25.45 -14.26 8.44
CA GLU A 124 25.17 -14.34 9.87
C GLU A 124 24.52 -13.02 10.27
N HIS A 125 23.18 -13.02 10.33
CA HIS A 125 22.47 -12.01 11.08
C HIS A 125 22.71 -12.34 12.54
N GLU A 126 23.78 -11.79 13.09
CA GLU A 126 24.00 -11.74 14.53
C GLU A 126 22.72 -11.15 15.15
N PRO A 127 21.97 -11.89 15.98
CA PRO A 127 20.90 -11.28 16.73
C PRO A 127 21.56 -10.25 17.62
N GLN A 128 21.34 -8.97 17.32
CA GLN A 128 21.70 -7.91 18.25
C GLN A 128 20.98 -8.24 19.56
N ILE A 129 21.75 -8.74 20.52
CA ILE A 129 21.33 -8.82 21.90
C ILE A 129 20.93 -7.39 22.25
N GLU A 130 19.63 -7.22 22.43
CA GLU A 130 18.98 -6.01 22.89
C GLU A 130 19.74 -5.54 24.13
N GLN A 131 20.60 -4.53 23.95
CA GLN A 131 21.21 -3.87 25.09
C GLN A 131 20.05 -3.30 25.90
N PRO A 132 19.92 -3.63 27.20
CA PRO A 132 18.89 -3.04 28.01
C PRO A 132 19.06 -1.51 27.95
N GLU A 133 18.01 -0.82 27.53
CA GLU A 133 17.99 0.65 27.47
C GLU A 133 18.51 1.22 28.80
N PRO A 134 19.44 2.19 28.77
CA PRO A 134 19.88 2.84 30.00
C PRO A 134 18.68 3.54 30.65
N PRO A 135 18.62 3.58 32.00
CA PRO A 135 17.48 4.19 32.71
C PRO A 135 17.28 5.63 32.24
N ILE A 136 16.04 5.94 31.84
CA ILE A 136 15.61 7.31 31.56
C ILE A 136 15.72 8.09 32.87
N GLU A 137 16.77 8.90 33.01
CA GLU A 137 16.85 9.87 34.09
C GLU A 137 15.69 10.89 33.94
N PRO A 138 15.00 11.25 35.03
CA PRO A 138 13.94 12.25 34.96
C PRO A 138 14.53 13.58 34.45
N PRO A 139 13.76 14.37 33.67
CA PRO A 139 14.25 15.61 33.12
C PRO A 139 14.67 16.54 34.25
N ILE A 140 15.97 16.86 34.28
CA ILE A 140 16.52 17.89 35.15
C ILE A 140 15.75 19.18 34.87
N ALA A 141 15.04 19.66 35.89
CA ALA A 141 14.37 20.95 35.86
C ALA A 141 15.45 22.06 35.79
N GLN A 142 15.87 22.40 34.58
CA GLN A 142 16.75 23.53 34.34
C GLN A 142 15.91 24.80 34.22
N HIS A 143 15.91 25.54 35.33
CA HIS A 143 15.99 26.99 35.42
C HIS A 143 15.10 27.85 34.52
N ALA A 144 14.09 28.40 35.19
CA ALA A 144 13.66 29.79 35.09
C ALA A 144 14.65 30.73 34.39
N GLY A 145 14.19 31.34 33.30
CA GLY A 145 14.87 32.42 32.60
C GLY A 145 13.94 33.06 31.57
N ASP A 146 13.26 34.12 32.00
CA ASP A 146 12.64 35.21 31.23
C ASP A 146 12.51 35.04 29.71
N GLU A 147 11.28 34.76 29.24
CA GLU A 147 10.85 35.17 27.89
C GLU A 147 9.58 36.03 27.98
N VAL A 148 9.79 37.33 27.78
CA VAL A 148 8.77 38.37 27.63
C VAL A 148 7.89 38.06 26.41
N PRO A 149 6.55 38.11 26.49
CA PRO A 149 5.70 37.85 25.33
C PRO A 149 5.81 39.01 24.34
N ARG A 150 6.46 38.79 23.19
CA ARG A 150 6.37 39.73 22.06
C ARG A 150 5.02 39.56 21.38
N GLU A 151 4.11 40.50 21.68
CA GLU A 151 2.89 40.74 20.93
C GLU A 151 3.18 40.75 19.42
N ARG A 152 2.63 39.76 18.70
CA ARG A 152 2.57 39.81 17.25
C ARG A 152 1.56 40.88 16.85
N ARG A 153 2.06 42.09 16.65
CA ARG A 153 1.31 43.20 16.08
C ARG A 153 0.78 42.77 14.70
N PHE A 154 -0.52 42.56 14.62
CA PHE A 154 -1.23 42.26 13.38
C PHE A 154 -1.03 43.43 12.40
N VAL A 155 -0.35 43.18 11.28
CA VAL A 155 -0.22 44.15 10.19
C VAL A 155 -1.26 43.78 9.14
N PRO A 156 -2.30 44.60 8.89
CA PRO A 156 -3.28 44.30 7.85
C PRO A 156 -2.64 44.39 6.47
N ARG A 157 -2.91 43.38 5.64
CA ARG A 157 -2.46 43.30 4.25
C ARG A 157 -3.15 44.41 3.42
N PRO A 158 -2.43 45.20 2.62
CA PRO A 158 -3.06 46.23 1.80
C PRO A 158 -3.95 45.60 0.72
N PRO A 159 -5.07 46.25 0.33
CA PRO A 159 -5.97 45.74 -0.68
C PRO A 159 -5.30 45.69 -2.06
N ARG A 160 -5.56 44.62 -2.82
CA ARG A 160 -5.14 44.50 -4.22
C ARG A 160 -5.91 45.53 -5.05
N THR A 161 -5.19 46.46 -5.67
CA THR A 161 -5.75 47.31 -6.72
C THR A 161 -6.02 46.48 -7.98
N PRO A 162 -7.16 46.67 -8.66
CA PRO A 162 -7.40 46.08 -9.97
C PRO A 162 -6.60 46.87 -11.01
N GLY A 163 -5.57 46.24 -11.58
CA GLY A 163 -4.85 46.75 -12.73
C GLY A 163 -5.73 46.66 -13.97
N TRP A 164 -6.04 47.81 -14.56
CA TRP A 164 -6.58 47.96 -15.90
C TRP A 164 -5.44 48.43 -16.82
N ALA A 165 -5.18 47.65 -17.86
CA ALA A 165 -4.57 48.02 -19.13
C ALA A 165 -4.88 46.91 -20.12
#